data_AF-A0A8B7E3N1-F1
#
_entry.id   AF-A0A8B7E3N1-F1
#
_cell.length_a   1.000
_cell.length_b   1.000
_cell.length_c   1.000
_cell.angle_alpha   90.00
_cell.angle_beta   90.00
_cell.angle_gamma   90.00
#
_symmetry.space_group_name_H-M   'P 1'
#
loop_
_entity.id
_entity.type
_entity.pdbx_description
1 polymer ?
#
loop_
_entity_poly.entity_id
_entity_poly.type
_entity_poly.pdbx_seq_one_letter_code
_entity_poly.pdbx_strand_id
1 'polypeptide(L)'
;MAVSSGLLKKTIGFRNKIINKNDQQYLINKSKTFSNNAKVQKGNSLFVNISKQKLVLSVKKDIEKQLLETSVERSFAVPVSLRKRSKLRLHGGFESKSNAILRTSINRQYIEKGLTIKKDHLGSRFGYRWEKKKCLLYLENLPSNQNINFTSLAIKYNLHNKEGKIPGNAGQVIKELLKENGADVAKFNLKSISTFNQTENTNNCNSKPRRRKRRLNVPGYKSISIPMEVSNKVLKDKLEQDIEKGKYRIGKLIVPKTFTKTVCKNNSLVTEEFLVSGRKLSIDDIRADMYENHKAFMRLTTDQEYLALSRETIIDGLKRIDEFNDDYENRSVLHLRETFKKFERTRHLMFWHDGSSLSNHGHILMLISVMYDK
;
A
#
# COMPACT_ATOMS: atom_id res chain seq x y z
N MET A 1 42.25 -32.42 35.47
CA MET A 1 42.53 -31.76 34.19
C MET A 1 41.21 -31.38 33.56
N ALA A 2 41.00 -30.09 33.33
CA ALA A 2 39.78 -29.50 32.80
C ALA A 2 39.90 -29.29 31.29
N VAL A 3 38.86 -29.65 30.51
CA VAL A 3 38.56 -29.11 29.17
C VAL A 3 37.03 -29.22 28.99
N SER A 4 36.27 -28.18 29.36
CA SER A 4 35.78 -27.09 28.49
C SER A 4 34.68 -27.49 27.50
N SER A 5 33.45 -27.14 27.88
CA SER A 5 32.23 -27.06 27.08
C SER A 5 32.33 -26.09 25.90
N GLY A 6 32.02 -26.53 24.68
CA GLY A 6 31.98 -25.70 23.47
C GLY A 6 30.60 -25.67 22.81
N LEU A 7 29.75 -24.74 23.24
CA LEU A 7 28.49 -24.37 22.59
C LEU A 7 28.80 -23.62 21.29
N LEU A 8 28.73 -24.29 20.14
CA LEU A 8 28.83 -23.65 18.82
C LEU A 8 27.51 -22.94 18.47
N LYS A 9 27.48 -21.63 18.79
CA LYS A 9 26.48 -20.66 18.35
C LYS A 9 26.42 -20.63 16.81
N LYS A 10 25.37 -21.20 16.21
CA LYS A 10 24.96 -20.82 14.84
C LYS A 10 24.25 -19.47 14.89
N THR A 11 25.01 -18.43 14.58
CA THR A 11 24.55 -17.05 14.37
C THR A 11 23.55 -16.98 13.22
N ILE A 12 22.26 -16.89 13.55
CA ILE A 12 21.22 -16.47 12.63
C ILE A 12 21.41 -14.97 12.39
N GLY A 13 21.99 -14.63 11.23
CA GLY A 13 22.17 -13.26 10.77
C GLY A 13 20.83 -12.56 10.53
N PHE A 14 20.28 -11.94 11.57
CA PHE A 14 19.19 -10.97 11.46
C PHE A 14 19.66 -9.73 10.69
N ARG A 15 19.45 -9.69 9.37
CA ARG A 15 19.44 -8.43 8.61
C ARG A 15 18.14 -7.68 8.91
N ASN A 16 18.09 -7.08 10.10
CA ASN A 16 17.23 -5.96 10.41
C ASN A 16 17.63 -4.77 9.52
N LYS A 17 17.08 -4.67 8.30
CA LYS A 17 16.99 -3.37 7.61
C LYS A 17 15.87 -2.58 8.30
N ILE A 18 16.26 -2.03 9.45
CA ILE A 18 15.62 -0.91 10.13
C ILE A 18 15.41 0.19 9.07
N ILE A 19 14.25 0.82 9.13
CA ILE A 19 13.94 2.10 8.47
C ILE A 19 15.22 2.93 8.41
N ASN A 20 15.65 3.26 7.19
CA ASN A 20 16.99 3.76 6.90
C ASN A 20 17.33 4.91 7.88
N LYS A 21 18.36 4.72 8.73
CA LYS A 21 18.92 5.82 9.55
C LYS A 21 19.19 7.05 8.68
N ASN A 22 19.50 6.82 7.40
CA ASN A 22 19.73 7.83 6.38
C ASN A 22 18.51 8.72 6.10
N ASP A 23 17.28 8.22 6.18
CA ASP A 23 16.07 9.04 5.90
C ASP A 23 15.72 9.95 7.09
N GLN A 24 15.94 9.45 8.31
CA GLN A 24 15.83 10.25 9.53
C GLN A 24 16.95 11.29 9.61
N GLN A 25 18.18 10.90 9.27
CA GLN A 25 19.33 11.79 9.22
C GLN A 25 19.17 12.83 8.11
N TYR A 26 18.57 12.50 6.96
CA TYR A 26 18.29 13.42 5.87
C TYR A 26 17.32 14.53 6.30
N LEU A 27 16.23 14.18 6.97
CA LEU A 27 15.28 15.17 7.52
C LEU A 27 15.92 16.04 8.60
N ILE A 28 16.78 15.46 9.46
CA ILE A 28 17.51 16.20 10.49
C ILE A 28 18.54 17.15 9.85
N ASN A 29 19.31 16.71 8.86
CA ASN A 29 20.34 17.51 8.20
C ASN A 29 19.73 18.66 7.38
N LYS A 30 18.62 18.41 6.68
CA LYS A 30 17.89 19.45 5.93
C LYS A 30 17.25 20.48 6.85
N SER A 31 16.87 20.09 8.08
CA SER A 31 16.39 21.03 9.10
C SER A 31 17.50 21.90 9.72
N LYS A 32 18.72 21.36 9.84
CA LYS A 32 19.89 22.07 10.38
C LYS A 32 20.46 23.10 9.41
N THR A 33 20.54 22.78 8.11
CA THR A 33 21.01 23.74 7.10
C THR A 33 20.10 24.97 6.99
N PHE A 34 18.79 24.80 7.15
CA PHE A 34 17.85 25.93 7.18
C PHE A 34 17.90 26.75 8.48
N SER A 35 18.29 26.15 9.61
CA SER A 35 18.49 26.88 10.87
C SER A 35 19.65 27.88 10.79
N ASN A 36 20.64 27.62 9.93
CA ASN A 36 21.78 28.52 9.75
C ASN A 36 21.45 29.69 8.80
N ASN A 37 20.61 29.46 7.79
CA ASN A 37 20.16 30.53 6.88
C ASN A 37 19.11 31.46 7.52
N ALA A 38 18.40 31.01 8.57
CA ALA A 38 17.41 31.80 9.29
C ALA A 38 17.99 32.63 10.46
N LYS A 39 19.33 32.71 10.60
CA LYS A 39 19.97 33.56 11.63
C LYS A 39 20.06 35.05 11.25
N VAL A 40 19.61 35.42 10.05
CA VAL A 40 19.41 36.82 9.66
C VAL A 40 17.92 37.14 9.82
N GLN A 41 17.61 38.22 10.52
CA GLN A 41 16.28 38.68 10.97
C GLN A 41 15.80 38.13 12.33
N LYS A 42 16.35 38.72 13.39
CA LYS A 42 15.73 38.80 14.72
C LYS A 42 14.50 39.72 14.66
N GLY A 43 13.39 39.21 14.17
CA GLY A 43 12.09 39.88 14.20
C GLY A 43 10.98 38.85 13.98
N ASN A 44 10.09 38.70 14.94
CA ASN A 44 8.88 37.84 14.91
C ASN A 44 9.11 36.31 15.02
N SER A 45 9.55 35.85 16.20
CA SER A 45 9.66 34.42 16.55
C SER A 45 8.36 33.62 16.37
N LEU A 46 7.19 34.24 16.59
CA LEU A 46 5.88 33.60 16.39
C LEU A 46 5.55 33.36 14.90
N PHE A 47 5.81 34.32 14.03
CA PHE A 47 5.61 34.17 12.57
C PHE A 47 6.57 33.14 11.98
N VAL A 48 7.83 33.13 12.44
CA VAL A 48 8.84 32.13 12.06
C VAL A 48 8.43 30.72 12.50
N ASN A 49 7.78 30.56 13.66
CA ASN A 49 7.30 29.27 14.13
C ASN A 49 6.07 28.78 13.35
N ILE A 50 5.13 29.68 13.01
CA ILE A 50 3.96 29.35 12.17
C ILE A 50 4.39 28.95 10.76
N SER A 51 5.36 29.67 10.16
CA SER A 51 5.87 29.36 8.82
C SER A 51 6.63 28.02 8.78
N LYS A 52 7.45 27.74 9.79
CA LYS A 52 8.14 26.45 9.95
C LYS A 52 7.16 25.28 10.13
N GLN A 53 6.11 25.45 10.94
CA GLN A 53 5.10 24.39 11.12
C GLN A 53 4.33 24.10 9.82
N LYS A 54 3.96 25.14 9.07
CA LYS A 54 3.35 24.99 7.73
C LYS A 54 4.26 24.24 6.77
N LEU A 55 5.54 24.57 6.74
CA LEU A 55 6.54 23.90 5.90
C LEU A 55 6.65 22.41 6.25
N VAL A 56 6.77 22.06 7.53
CA VAL A 56 6.88 20.65 7.94
C VAL A 56 5.61 19.85 7.61
N LEU A 57 4.44 20.47 7.73
CA LEU A 57 3.19 19.84 7.29
C LEU A 57 3.14 19.65 5.76
N SER A 58 3.67 20.60 4.99
CA SER A 58 3.80 20.46 3.53
C SER A 58 4.70 19.29 3.17
N VAL A 59 5.92 19.26 3.71
CA VAL A 59 6.88 18.18 3.46
C VAL A 59 6.29 16.82 3.83
N LYS A 60 5.57 16.74 4.95
CA LYS A 60 4.88 15.51 5.35
C LYS A 60 3.85 15.08 4.29
N LYS A 61 3.02 16.01 3.79
CA LYS A 61 2.04 15.72 2.74
C LYS A 61 2.72 15.25 1.46
N ASP A 62 3.83 15.86 1.08
CA ASP A 62 4.59 15.49 -0.11
C ASP A 62 5.15 14.07 0.01
N ILE A 63 5.70 13.71 1.18
CA ILE A 63 6.15 12.34 1.46
C ILE A 63 4.98 11.37 1.43
N GLU A 64 3.84 11.69 2.07
CA GLU A 64 2.65 10.82 2.06
C GLU A 64 2.09 10.63 0.64
N LYS A 65 2.16 11.67 -0.21
CA LYS A 65 1.79 11.61 -1.63
C LYS A 65 2.74 10.69 -2.41
N GLN A 66 4.05 10.88 -2.29
CA GLN A 66 5.04 10.00 -2.93
C GLN A 66 4.90 8.55 -2.46
N LEU A 67 4.65 8.34 -1.17
CA LEU A 67 4.40 7.00 -0.61
C LEU A 67 3.17 6.36 -1.26
N LEU A 68 2.11 7.12 -1.52
CA LEU A 68 0.92 6.63 -2.22
C LEU A 68 1.20 6.35 -3.70
N GLU A 69 1.90 7.24 -4.39
CA GLU A 69 2.25 7.15 -5.81
C GLU A 69 3.05 5.88 -6.14
N THR A 70 4.07 5.59 -5.34
CA THR A 70 4.96 4.43 -5.55
C THR A 70 4.55 3.19 -4.74
N SER A 71 3.36 3.20 -4.12
CA SER A 71 2.93 2.15 -3.20
C SER A 71 2.81 0.76 -3.84
N VAL A 72 2.31 0.67 -5.08
CA VAL A 72 2.15 -0.58 -5.82
C VAL A 72 3.51 -1.20 -6.10
N GLU A 73 4.40 -0.45 -6.76
CA GLU A 73 5.78 -0.87 -7.05
C GLU A 73 6.51 -1.30 -5.78
N ARG A 74 6.54 -0.48 -4.72
CA ARG A 74 7.20 -0.86 -3.46
C ARG A 74 6.63 -2.13 -2.82
N SER A 75 5.33 -2.37 -2.97
CA SER A 75 4.66 -3.48 -2.30
C SER A 75 4.79 -4.80 -3.06
N PHE A 76 4.85 -4.76 -4.39
CA PHE A 76 4.90 -5.95 -5.24
C PHE A 76 6.28 -6.24 -5.83
N ALA A 77 7.22 -5.29 -5.79
CA ALA A 77 8.62 -5.54 -6.20
C ALA A 77 9.43 -6.35 -5.18
N VAL A 78 8.94 -6.48 -3.93
CA VAL A 78 9.62 -7.21 -2.86
C VAL A 78 8.83 -8.48 -2.54
N PRO A 79 9.47 -9.66 -2.36
CA PRO A 79 8.79 -10.92 -2.05
C PRO A 79 8.30 -10.96 -0.59
N VAL A 80 7.39 -10.06 -0.23
CA VAL A 80 6.79 -9.95 1.10
C VAL A 80 5.29 -10.12 0.97
N SER A 81 4.74 -11.15 1.62
CA SER A 81 3.29 -11.34 1.64
C SER A 81 2.56 -10.13 2.20
N LEU A 82 1.36 -9.84 1.67
CA LEU A 82 0.53 -8.72 2.13
C LEU A 82 0.24 -8.78 3.65
N ARG A 83 0.16 -9.99 4.23
CA ARG A 83 0.02 -10.19 5.68
C ARG A 83 1.25 -9.71 6.44
N LYS A 84 2.45 -10.13 6.01
CA LYS A 84 3.73 -9.70 6.62
C LYS A 84 3.93 -8.19 6.46
N ARG A 85 3.65 -7.64 5.28
CA ARG A 85 3.64 -6.19 5.01
C ARG A 85 2.75 -5.43 5.99
N SER A 86 1.51 -5.88 6.19
CA SER A 86 0.58 -5.23 7.12
C SER A 86 1.10 -5.23 8.56
N LYS A 87 1.73 -6.34 8.99
CA LYS A 87 2.39 -6.43 10.31
C LYS A 87 3.54 -5.44 10.43
N LEU A 88 4.41 -5.35 9.42
CA LEU A 88 5.54 -4.40 9.39
C LEU A 88 5.06 -2.96 9.40
N ARG A 89 4.07 -2.61 8.58
CA ARG A 89 3.43 -1.29 8.54
C ARG A 89 2.89 -0.89 9.92
N LEU A 90 2.15 -1.79 10.57
CA LEU A 90 1.63 -1.55 11.91
C LEU A 90 2.74 -1.46 12.96
N HIS A 91 3.81 -2.24 12.82
CA HIS A 91 4.94 -2.22 13.74
C HIS A 91 5.74 -0.92 13.64
N GLY A 92 6.08 -0.48 12.42
CA GLY A 92 6.87 0.73 12.17
C GLY A 92 6.10 2.02 12.41
N GLY A 93 4.82 2.08 12.01
CA GLY A 93 4.06 3.32 12.04
C GLY A 93 3.25 3.58 13.32
N PHE A 94 3.07 2.59 14.21
CA PHE A 94 2.32 2.75 15.46
C PHE A 94 3.16 2.40 16.69
N GLU A 95 2.83 3.01 17.83
CA GLU A 95 3.42 2.67 19.13
C GLU A 95 3.24 1.16 19.43
N SER A 96 4.05 0.56 20.30
CA SER A 96 3.88 -0.85 20.68
C SER A 96 2.59 -1.06 21.49
N LYS A 97 2.15 -2.32 21.62
CA LYS A 97 0.99 -2.66 22.46
C LYS A 97 1.24 -2.31 23.92
N SER A 98 2.44 -2.58 24.44
CA SER A 98 2.85 -2.23 25.81
C SER A 98 2.79 -0.72 26.05
N ASN A 99 3.30 0.09 25.13
CA ASN A 99 3.26 1.55 25.25
C ASN A 99 1.82 2.09 25.21
N ALA A 100 0.95 1.48 24.39
CA ALA A 100 -0.46 1.85 24.35
C ALA A 100 -1.18 1.54 25.68
N ILE A 101 -0.84 0.42 26.34
CA ILE A 101 -1.35 0.06 27.67
C ILE A 101 -0.86 1.06 28.71
N LEU A 102 0.45 1.28 28.78
CA LEU A 102 1.07 2.21 29.73
C LEU A 102 0.49 3.63 29.59
N ARG A 103 0.36 4.13 28.37
CA ARG A 103 -0.25 5.44 28.12
C ARG A 103 -1.70 5.51 28.59
N THR A 104 -2.44 4.41 28.46
CA THR A 104 -3.85 4.36 28.85
C THR A 104 -4.01 4.27 30.37
N SER A 105 -3.14 3.50 31.05
CA SER A 105 -3.13 3.44 32.52
C SER A 105 -2.73 4.77 33.15
N ILE A 106 -1.67 5.41 32.64
CA ILE A 106 -1.24 6.75 33.08
C ILE A 106 -2.37 7.77 32.91
N ASN A 107 -3.01 7.80 31.73
CA ASN A 107 -4.15 8.70 31.50
C ASN A 107 -5.32 8.43 32.45
N ARG A 108 -5.57 7.17 32.81
CA ARG A 108 -6.62 6.81 33.77
C ARG A 108 -6.28 7.35 35.16
N GLN A 109 -5.05 7.15 35.62
CA GLN A 109 -4.58 7.69 36.90
C GLN A 109 -4.69 9.21 36.95
N TYR A 110 -4.37 9.91 35.85
CA TYR A 110 -4.55 11.37 35.80
C TYR A 110 -6.02 11.80 35.88
N ILE A 111 -6.93 11.03 35.28
CA ILE A 111 -8.38 11.31 35.39
C ILE A 111 -8.87 11.05 36.82
N GLU A 112 -8.46 9.93 37.43
CA GLU A 112 -8.82 9.57 38.81
C GLU A 112 -8.30 10.59 39.83
N LYS A 113 -7.10 11.15 39.61
CA LYS A 113 -6.50 12.21 40.43
C LYS A 113 -7.06 13.61 40.14
N GLY A 114 -8.03 13.75 39.23
CA GLY A 114 -8.58 15.06 38.83
C GLY A 114 -7.63 15.94 38.03
N LEU A 115 -6.46 15.45 37.65
CA LEU A 115 -5.44 16.17 36.87
C LEU A 115 -5.79 16.30 35.38
N THR A 116 -6.76 15.51 34.89
CA THR A 116 -7.23 15.59 33.51
C THR A 116 -8.71 15.28 33.42
N ILE A 117 -9.47 16.10 32.71
CA ILE A 117 -10.91 15.90 32.51
C ILE A 117 -11.13 14.75 31.50
N LYS A 118 -12.04 13.83 31.85
CA LYS A 118 -12.49 12.78 30.93
C LYS A 118 -13.20 13.43 29.74
N LYS A 119 -12.83 13.03 28.51
CA LYS A 119 -13.48 13.53 27.31
C LYS A 119 -14.96 13.13 27.29
N ASP A 120 -15.82 14.12 27.10
CA ASP A 120 -17.25 13.98 26.85
C ASP A 120 -17.46 13.61 25.37
N HIS A 121 -18.32 12.62 25.07
CA HIS A 121 -18.66 12.25 23.70
C HIS A 121 -19.93 12.95 23.18
N LEU A 122 -20.68 13.66 24.04
CA LEU A 122 -21.88 14.41 23.67
C LEU A 122 -21.58 15.78 23.01
N GLY A 123 -20.35 16.31 23.11
CA GLY A 123 -20.02 17.61 22.51
C GLY A 123 -20.77 18.77 23.18
N SER A 124 -21.30 19.73 22.41
CA SER A 124 -22.20 20.73 23.01
C SER A 124 -23.49 20.02 23.43
N ARG A 125 -23.72 19.92 24.74
CA ARG A 125 -24.74 19.07 25.40
C ARG A 125 -26.20 19.28 24.97
N PHE A 126 -26.47 20.22 24.07
CA PHE A 126 -27.81 20.63 23.71
C PHE A 126 -28.04 20.38 22.23
N GLY A 127 -29.14 19.69 21.88
CA GLY A 127 -29.68 19.73 20.52
C GLY A 127 -29.64 18.43 19.70
N TYR A 128 -29.45 17.26 20.33
CA TYR A 128 -29.74 16.00 19.64
C TYR A 128 -31.24 15.72 19.65
N ARG A 129 -31.80 15.37 18.49
CA ARG A 129 -33.18 14.90 18.34
C ARG A 129 -33.14 13.42 17.98
N TRP A 130 -33.98 12.62 18.63
CA TRP A 130 -34.07 11.17 18.41
C TRP A 130 -35.36 10.61 19.02
N GLU A 131 -35.76 9.42 18.59
CA GLU A 131 -36.98 8.74 19.04
C GLU A 131 -36.77 8.06 20.41
N LYS A 132 -36.53 8.86 21.45
CA LYS A 132 -36.19 8.43 22.82
C LYS A 132 -37.10 7.32 23.35
N LYS A 133 -38.42 7.55 23.35
CA LYS A 133 -39.40 6.62 23.96
C LYS A 133 -39.37 5.24 23.30
N LYS A 134 -39.39 5.21 21.96
CA LYS A 134 -39.36 3.95 21.20
C LYS A 134 -38.04 3.21 21.38
N CYS A 135 -36.92 3.93 21.43
CA CYS A 135 -35.62 3.30 21.62
C CYS A 135 -35.46 2.70 23.03
N LEU A 136 -35.96 3.37 24.07
CA LEU A 136 -35.93 2.84 25.45
C LEU A 136 -36.79 1.59 25.58
N LEU A 137 -38.04 1.64 25.09
CA LEU A 137 -38.95 0.50 25.08
C LEU A 137 -38.34 -0.70 24.33
N TYR A 138 -37.67 -0.46 23.20
CA TYR A 138 -36.96 -1.51 22.49
C TYR A 138 -35.85 -2.14 23.33
N LEU A 139 -35.05 -1.36 24.07
CA LEU A 139 -33.96 -1.89 24.90
C LEU A 139 -34.45 -2.60 26.16
N GLU A 140 -35.58 -2.20 26.72
CA GLU A 140 -36.20 -2.90 27.86
C GLU A 140 -36.62 -4.32 27.48
N ASN A 141 -37.14 -4.48 26.26
CA ASN A 141 -37.59 -5.77 25.74
C ASN A 141 -36.46 -6.69 25.24
N LEU A 142 -35.20 -6.24 25.23
CA LEU A 142 -34.09 -7.09 24.80
C LEU A 142 -33.52 -7.89 25.98
N PRO A 143 -33.23 -9.19 25.77
CA PRO A 143 -32.55 -10.00 26.77
C PRO A 143 -31.16 -9.45 27.10
N SER A 144 -30.75 -9.66 28.35
CA SER A 144 -29.37 -9.44 28.78
C SER A 144 -28.39 -10.23 27.91
N ASN A 145 -27.19 -9.70 27.71
CA ASN A 145 -26.09 -10.28 26.92
C ASN A 145 -26.26 -10.23 25.40
N GLN A 146 -27.36 -9.68 24.88
CA GLN A 146 -27.51 -9.51 23.44
C GLN A 146 -26.45 -8.55 22.87
N ASN A 147 -25.94 -8.90 21.69
CA ASN A 147 -24.99 -8.06 20.97
C ASN A 147 -25.74 -6.93 20.23
N ILE A 148 -25.51 -5.69 20.62
CA ILE A 148 -26.16 -4.50 20.07
C ILE A 148 -25.13 -3.61 19.36
N ASN A 149 -25.40 -3.33 18.09
CA ASN A 149 -24.72 -2.28 17.34
C ASN A 149 -25.37 -0.92 17.59
N PHE A 150 -24.78 -0.13 18.47
CA PHE A 150 -25.30 1.19 18.85
C PHE A 150 -25.30 2.21 17.71
N THR A 151 -24.44 2.06 16.70
CA THR A 151 -24.50 2.94 15.52
C THR A 151 -25.78 2.65 14.72
N SER A 152 -26.11 1.38 14.53
CA SER A 152 -27.37 0.98 13.89
C SER A 152 -28.59 1.41 14.70
N LEU A 153 -28.50 1.34 16.03
CA LEU A 153 -29.55 1.83 16.94
C LEU A 153 -29.78 3.34 16.74
N ALA A 154 -28.71 4.12 16.66
CA ALA A 154 -28.77 5.56 16.42
C ALA A 154 -29.41 5.92 15.08
N ILE A 155 -29.12 5.14 14.03
CA ILE A 155 -29.75 5.31 12.72
C ILE A 155 -31.23 4.93 12.78
N LYS A 156 -31.56 3.78 13.37
CA LYS A 156 -32.93 3.25 13.45
C LYS A 156 -33.89 4.19 14.17
N TYR A 157 -33.41 4.88 15.21
CA TYR A 157 -34.22 5.80 16.01
C TYR A 157 -33.93 7.27 15.70
N ASN A 158 -33.49 7.56 14.47
CA ASN A 158 -33.36 8.90 13.90
C ASN A 158 -32.58 9.85 14.82
N LEU A 159 -31.36 9.47 15.22
CA LEU A 159 -30.47 10.37 15.96
C LEU A 159 -29.84 11.41 15.02
N HIS A 160 -30.25 12.67 15.19
CA HIS A 160 -29.73 13.81 14.44
C HIS A 160 -29.17 14.88 15.38
N ASN A 161 -28.12 15.57 14.93
CA ASN A 161 -27.60 16.79 15.56
C ASN A 161 -28.51 18.00 15.29
N LYS A 162 -28.13 19.19 15.78
CA LYS A 162 -28.86 20.45 15.52
C LYS A 162 -29.06 20.76 14.03
N GLU A 163 -28.13 20.30 13.19
CA GLU A 163 -28.14 20.51 11.74
C GLU A 163 -28.97 19.46 10.99
N GLY A 164 -29.66 18.55 11.69
CA GLY A 164 -30.44 17.47 11.08
C GLY A 164 -29.61 16.32 10.51
N LYS A 165 -28.30 16.27 10.75
CA LYS A 165 -27.40 15.21 10.26
C LYS A 165 -27.11 14.17 11.34
N ILE A 166 -26.89 12.93 10.91
CA ILE A 166 -26.46 11.86 11.80
C ILE A 166 -25.02 12.14 12.23
N PRO A 167 -24.71 12.20 13.54
CA PRO A 167 -23.37 12.50 14.01
C PRO A 167 -22.37 11.39 13.64
N GLY A 168 -21.15 11.74 13.27
CA GLY A 168 -20.11 10.75 12.90
C GLY A 168 -19.74 9.78 14.03
N ASN A 169 -20.01 10.15 15.28
CA ASN A 169 -19.87 9.33 16.48
C ASN A 169 -21.22 8.85 17.06
N ALA A 170 -22.26 8.70 16.22
CA ALA A 170 -23.63 8.37 16.64
C ALA A 170 -23.76 7.24 17.66
N GLY A 171 -23.03 6.14 17.48
CA GLY A 171 -23.06 5.02 18.41
C GLY A 171 -22.52 5.34 19.82
N GLN A 172 -21.61 6.32 19.96
CA GLN A 172 -21.14 6.79 21.27
C GLN A 172 -22.14 7.77 21.89
N VAL A 173 -22.68 8.68 21.08
CA VAL A 173 -23.67 9.67 21.51
C VAL A 173 -24.92 8.99 22.04
N ILE A 174 -25.51 8.05 21.29
CA ILE A 174 -26.72 7.35 21.76
C ILE A 174 -26.46 6.53 23.03
N LYS A 175 -25.25 5.97 23.21
CA LYS A 175 -24.90 5.27 24.44
C LYS A 175 -24.88 6.19 25.65
N GLU A 176 -24.35 7.40 25.51
CA GLU A 176 -24.31 8.36 26.61
C GLU A 176 -25.71 8.91 26.90
N LEU A 177 -26.48 9.25 25.86
CA LEU A 177 -27.88 9.66 26.02
C LEU A 177 -28.71 8.58 26.71
N LEU A 178 -28.57 7.31 26.33
CA LEU A 178 -29.29 6.20 26.97
C LEU A 178 -28.95 6.07 28.46
N LYS A 179 -27.68 6.24 28.83
CA LYS A 179 -27.24 6.23 30.23
C LYS A 179 -27.82 7.39 31.04
N GLU A 180 -27.84 8.60 30.47
CA GLU A 180 -28.47 9.76 31.11
C GLU A 180 -29.97 9.56 31.31
N ASN A 181 -30.61 8.76 30.45
CA ASN A 181 -32.02 8.41 30.55
C ASN A 181 -32.28 7.13 31.38
N GLY A 182 -31.30 6.68 32.17
CA GLY A 182 -31.47 5.57 33.12
C GLY A 182 -31.41 4.17 32.51
N ALA A 183 -31.12 4.02 31.22
CA ALA A 183 -30.99 2.70 30.61
C ALA A 183 -29.67 2.03 31.01
N ASP A 184 -29.73 0.79 31.50
CA ASP A 184 -28.54 -0.01 31.73
C ASP A 184 -27.97 -0.52 30.39
N VAL A 185 -27.04 0.25 29.85
CA VAL A 185 -26.32 -0.08 28.61
C VAL A 185 -25.26 -1.17 28.85
N ALA A 186 -24.86 -1.44 30.10
CA ALA A 186 -23.81 -2.40 30.43
C ALA A 186 -24.27 -3.86 30.34
N LYS A 187 -25.58 -4.13 30.47
CA LYS A 187 -26.16 -5.47 30.28
C LYS A 187 -26.02 -6.03 28.86
N PHE A 188 -25.67 -5.18 27.88
CA PHE A 188 -25.51 -5.56 26.47
C PHE A 188 -24.05 -5.66 26.07
N ASN A 189 -23.74 -6.47 25.04
CA ASN A 189 -22.37 -6.68 24.55
C ASN A 189 -21.40 -7.17 25.62
N LEU A 190 -21.85 -8.07 26.50
CA LEU A 190 -20.94 -8.80 27.37
C LEU A 190 -19.92 -9.53 26.48
N LYS A 191 -18.66 -9.08 26.57
CA LYS A 191 -17.58 -9.65 25.77
C LYS A 191 -17.44 -11.09 26.21
N SER A 192 -17.46 -12.03 25.26
CA SER A 192 -17.17 -13.44 25.55
C SER A 192 -15.94 -13.51 26.44
N ILE A 193 -16.08 -14.26 27.54
CA ILE A 193 -14.99 -14.73 28.41
C ILE A 193 -14.18 -15.74 27.58
N SER A 194 -13.57 -15.29 26.48
CA SER A 194 -12.69 -16.10 25.65
C SER A 194 -11.25 -15.67 25.92
N THR A 195 -10.86 -15.85 27.18
CA THR A 195 -9.49 -16.10 27.64
C THR A 195 -9.64 -16.62 29.07
N PHE A 196 -9.79 -17.94 29.18
CA PHE A 196 -9.30 -18.70 30.33
C PHE A 196 -7.91 -18.14 30.68
N ASN A 197 -7.67 -17.87 31.96
CA ASN A 197 -6.57 -17.08 32.55
C ASN A 197 -6.90 -15.58 32.72
N GLN A 198 -7.94 -15.29 33.51
CA GLN A 198 -7.94 -14.10 34.35
C GLN A 198 -8.05 -14.60 35.79
N THR A 199 -6.92 -14.54 36.49
CA THR A 199 -6.93 -14.46 37.95
C THR A 199 -7.76 -13.27 38.38
N GLU A 200 -8.38 -13.48 39.53
CA GLU A 200 -9.50 -12.75 40.11
C GLU A 200 -9.31 -11.23 40.18
N ASN A 201 -10.45 -10.53 40.19
CA ASN A 201 -10.61 -9.13 40.58
C ASN A 201 -9.99 -8.09 39.65
N THR A 202 -10.58 -7.91 38.46
CA THR A 202 -10.88 -6.55 37.98
C THR A 202 -12.03 -6.56 36.97
N ASN A 203 -13.18 -5.99 37.37
CA ASN A 203 -14.29 -5.60 36.49
C ASN A 203 -13.93 -4.44 35.54
N ASN A 204 -12.73 -4.43 34.97
CA ASN A 204 -12.25 -3.35 34.13
C ASN A 204 -12.16 -3.79 32.68
N CYS A 205 -13.21 -3.45 31.92
CA CYS A 205 -13.16 -3.06 30.52
C CYS A 205 -11.86 -3.46 29.78
N ASN A 206 -11.77 -4.75 29.40
CA ASN A 206 -10.76 -5.30 28.49
C ASN A 206 -10.90 -4.73 27.06
N SER A 207 -11.00 -3.40 26.92
CA SER A 207 -10.76 -2.72 25.65
C SER A 207 -9.27 -2.71 25.42
N LYS A 208 -8.78 -3.56 24.52
CA LYS A 208 -7.39 -3.50 24.06
C LYS A 208 -7.10 -2.06 23.66
N PRO A 209 -6.14 -1.37 24.32
CA PRO A 209 -5.93 0.05 24.10
C PRO A 209 -5.53 0.29 22.65
N ARG A 210 -6.18 1.28 22.02
CA ARG A 210 -5.91 1.63 20.62
C ARG A 210 -4.50 2.20 20.52
N ARG A 211 -3.68 1.58 19.67
CA ARG A 211 -2.33 2.06 19.34
C ARG A 211 -2.43 3.37 18.56
N ARG A 212 -1.67 4.39 18.97
CA ARG A 212 -1.55 5.67 18.24
C ARG A 212 -0.43 5.59 17.20
N LYS A 213 -0.57 6.41 16.14
CA LYS A 213 0.54 6.61 15.19
C LYS A 213 1.75 7.15 15.95
N ARG A 214 2.94 6.63 15.63
CA ARG A 214 4.19 7.16 16.18
C ARG A 214 4.34 8.61 15.76
N ARG A 215 4.86 9.42 16.67
CA ARG A 215 5.14 10.84 16.44
C ARG A 215 6.63 11.07 16.59
N LEU A 216 7.18 11.95 15.76
CA LEU A 216 8.54 12.44 15.93
C LEU A 216 8.52 13.46 17.06
N ASN A 217 9.39 13.25 18.05
CA ASN A 217 9.60 14.21 19.12
C ASN A 217 10.76 15.12 18.72
N VAL A 218 10.48 16.13 17.91
CA VAL A 218 11.48 17.10 17.44
C VAL A 218 11.36 18.35 18.32
N PRO A 219 12.46 18.81 18.96
CA PRO A 219 12.45 20.06 19.73
C PRO A 219 11.86 21.22 18.92
N GLY A 220 10.93 21.98 19.51
CA GLY A 220 10.25 23.10 18.86
C GLY A 220 9.04 22.75 17.97
N TYR A 221 8.75 21.47 17.72
CA TYR A 221 7.59 21.05 16.92
C TYR A 221 6.64 20.15 17.71
N LYS A 222 5.37 20.54 17.79
CA LYS A 222 4.33 19.70 18.43
C LYS A 222 4.02 18.47 17.57
N SER A 223 4.74 17.37 17.85
CA SER A 223 4.29 15.98 17.71
C SER A 223 3.73 15.58 16.33
N ILE A 224 4.56 15.70 15.30
CA ILE A 224 4.23 15.31 13.91
C ILE A 224 4.22 13.78 13.80
N SER A 225 3.17 13.20 13.23
CA SER A 225 3.10 11.76 12.99
C SER A 225 4.07 11.32 11.89
N ILE A 226 4.75 10.19 12.08
CA ILE A 226 5.62 9.60 11.05
C ILE A 226 4.75 9.20 9.84
N PRO A 227 5.15 9.56 8.60
CA PRO A 227 4.54 9.03 7.38
C PRO A 227 4.51 7.50 7.40
N MET A 228 3.44 6.92 6.89
CA MET A 228 3.21 5.49 7.01
C MET A 228 2.84 4.90 5.66
N GLU A 229 3.36 3.70 5.40
CA GLU A 229 2.92 2.88 4.28
C GLU A 229 1.40 2.74 4.22
N VAL A 230 0.86 2.70 3.00
CA VAL A 230 -0.58 2.61 2.76
C VAL A 230 -1.15 1.28 3.22
N SER A 231 -2.45 1.25 3.54
CA SER A 231 -3.12 -0.01 3.91
C SER A 231 -3.20 -0.96 2.72
N ASN A 232 -3.33 -2.27 2.98
CA ASN A 232 -3.50 -3.24 1.90
C ASN A 232 -4.80 -3.03 1.10
N LYS A 233 -5.83 -2.43 1.71
CA LYS A 233 -7.07 -2.10 0.99
C LYS A 233 -6.79 -1.02 -0.06
N VAL A 234 -6.29 0.13 0.39
CA VAL A 234 -5.88 1.24 -0.50
C VAL A 234 -4.89 0.79 -1.57
N LEU A 235 -3.96 -0.11 -1.24
CA LEU A 235 -3.02 -0.69 -2.20
C LEU A 235 -3.71 -1.49 -3.31
N LYS A 236 -4.71 -2.30 -2.95
CA LYS A 236 -5.49 -3.09 -3.91
C LYS A 236 -6.36 -2.18 -4.78
N ASP A 237 -7.09 -1.25 -4.16
CA ASP A 237 -7.91 -0.28 -4.85
C ASP A 237 -7.07 0.52 -5.86
N LYS A 238 -5.84 0.89 -5.48
CA LYS A 238 -4.91 1.57 -6.38
C LYS A 238 -4.42 0.65 -7.51
N LEU A 239 -4.07 -0.59 -7.22
CA LEU A 239 -3.63 -1.55 -8.23
C LEU A 239 -4.73 -1.76 -9.29
N GLU A 240 -5.99 -1.91 -8.84
CA GLU A 240 -7.16 -1.99 -9.71
C GLU A 240 -7.31 -0.75 -10.60
N GLN A 241 -7.19 0.44 -10.03
CA GLN A 241 -7.20 1.70 -10.80
C GLN A 241 -6.05 1.79 -11.81
N ASP A 242 -4.84 1.38 -11.42
CA ASP A 242 -3.67 1.41 -12.30
C ASP A 242 -3.81 0.40 -13.45
N ILE A 243 -4.47 -0.75 -13.21
CA ILE A 243 -4.86 -1.71 -14.25
C ILE A 243 -5.90 -1.10 -15.19
N GLU A 244 -6.97 -0.51 -14.67
CA GLU A 244 -8.05 0.11 -15.45
C GLU A 244 -7.52 1.25 -16.34
N LYS A 245 -6.56 2.02 -15.83
CA LYS A 245 -5.87 3.07 -16.59
C LYS A 245 -4.89 2.54 -17.64
N GLY A 246 -4.69 1.22 -17.72
CA GLY A 246 -3.75 0.59 -18.65
C GLY A 246 -2.28 0.72 -18.24
N LYS A 247 -1.96 1.21 -17.02
CA LYS A 247 -0.58 1.27 -16.52
C LYS A 247 0.01 -0.15 -16.39
N TYR A 248 -0.80 -1.10 -15.95
CA TYR A 248 -0.41 -2.50 -15.85
C TYR A 248 -1.29 -3.35 -16.77
N ARG A 249 -0.65 -4.09 -17.69
CA ARG A 249 -1.37 -5.01 -18.57
C ARG A 249 -1.64 -6.33 -17.86
N ILE A 250 -2.91 -6.71 -17.86
CA ILE A 250 -3.34 -8.02 -17.40
C ILE A 250 -3.33 -8.98 -18.58
N GLY A 251 -2.60 -10.10 -18.44
CA GLY A 251 -2.62 -11.19 -19.42
C GLY A 251 -3.98 -11.89 -19.52
N LYS A 252 -4.20 -12.56 -20.65
CA LYS A 252 -5.34 -13.44 -20.91
C LYS A 252 -5.24 -14.68 -20.02
N LEU A 253 -6.39 -15.18 -19.55
CA LEU A 253 -6.45 -16.40 -18.77
C LEU A 253 -6.03 -17.57 -19.66
N ILE A 254 -5.10 -18.39 -19.17
CA ILE A 254 -4.63 -19.58 -19.87
C ILE A 254 -4.64 -20.79 -18.94
N VAL A 255 -4.82 -21.97 -19.54
CA VAL A 255 -4.74 -23.27 -18.86
C VAL A 255 -5.55 -23.28 -17.55
N PRO A 256 -6.88 -23.15 -17.62
CA PRO A 256 -7.71 -23.28 -16.44
C PRO A 256 -7.55 -24.69 -15.84
N LYS A 257 -7.34 -24.77 -14.53
CA LYS A 257 -7.30 -26.01 -13.76
C LYS A 257 -8.30 -25.91 -12.61
N THR A 258 -9.07 -26.97 -12.41
CA THR A 258 -9.98 -27.10 -11.27
C THR A 258 -9.21 -27.59 -10.06
N PHE A 259 -9.46 -26.95 -8.91
CA PHE A 259 -8.92 -27.34 -7.62
C PHE A 259 -10.07 -27.50 -6.64
N THR A 260 -9.97 -28.47 -5.75
CA THR A 260 -10.90 -28.67 -4.64
C THR A 260 -10.31 -28.08 -3.37
N LYS A 261 -11.12 -27.33 -2.60
CA LYS A 261 -10.80 -26.97 -1.21
C LYS A 261 -11.92 -27.45 -0.30
N THR A 262 -11.56 -27.94 0.87
CA THR A 262 -12.54 -28.27 1.91
C THR A 262 -12.71 -27.05 2.81
N VAL A 263 -13.93 -26.54 2.92
CA VAL A 263 -14.29 -25.37 3.73
C VAL A 263 -15.34 -25.79 4.74
N CYS A 264 -15.18 -25.35 5.99
CA CYS A 264 -16.23 -25.51 6.99
C CYS A 264 -17.29 -24.43 6.80
N LYS A 265 -18.50 -24.82 6.39
CA LYS A 265 -19.68 -23.97 6.29
C LYS A 265 -20.75 -24.52 7.22
N ASN A 266 -21.30 -23.69 8.10
CA ASN A 266 -22.37 -24.07 9.03
C ASN A 266 -22.05 -25.35 9.84
N ASN A 267 -20.84 -25.44 10.40
CA ASN A 267 -20.32 -26.62 11.13
C ASN A 267 -20.22 -27.92 10.32
N SER A 268 -20.40 -27.87 9.00
CA SER A 268 -20.22 -29.01 8.09
C SER A 268 -19.03 -28.79 7.15
N LEU A 269 -18.27 -29.86 6.87
CA LEU A 269 -17.19 -29.83 5.90
C LEU A 269 -17.77 -29.96 4.50
N VAL A 270 -17.63 -28.91 3.70
CA VAL A 270 -18.09 -28.87 2.31
C VAL A 270 -16.86 -28.78 1.40
N THR A 271 -16.76 -29.68 0.42
CA THR A 271 -15.74 -29.59 -0.63
C THR A 271 -16.26 -28.67 -1.74
N GLU A 272 -15.56 -27.58 -1.97
CA GLU A 272 -15.85 -26.63 -3.04
C GLU A 272 -14.81 -26.77 -4.15
N GLU A 273 -15.28 -26.91 -5.39
CA GLU A 273 -14.45 -26.79 -6.57
C GLU A 273 -14.31 -25.32 -6.98
N PHE A 274 -13.11 -24.91 -7.35
CA PHE A 274 -12.85 -23.60 -7.90
C PHE A 274 -11.81 -23.68 -9.00
N LEU A 275 -11.95 -22.79 -9.99
CA LEU A 275 -11.10 -22.76 -11.16
C LEU A 275 -9.97 -21.75 -10.96
N VAL A 276 -8.74 -22.22 -11.12
CA VAL A 276 -7.53 -21.40 -11.09
C VAL A 276 -6.91 -21.42 -12.48
N SER A 277 -6.67 -20.26 -13.04
CA SER A 277 -6.00 -20.09 -14.33
C SER A 277 -4.76 -19.23 -14.17
N GLY A 278 -3.73 -19.54 -14.95
CA GLY A 278 -2.60 -18.63 -15.13
C GLY A 278 -3.01 -17.44 -16.00
N ARG A 279 -2.20 -16.37 -15.99
CA ARG A 279 -2.35 -15.27 -16.95
C ARG A 279 -1.08 -15.14 -17.78
N LYS A 280 -1.21 -15.02 -19.10
CA LYS A 280 -0.11 -14.68 -20.00
C LYS A 280 -0.53 -13.59 -20.98
N LEU A 281 0.40 -12.70 -21.31
CA LEU A 281 0.23 -11.77 -22.42
C LEU A 281 0.42 -12.55 -23.73
N SER A 282 -0.37 -12.24 -24.76
CA SER A 282 -0.14 -12.86 -26.07
C SER A 282 1.18 -12.37 -26.65
N ILE A 283 1.88 -13.25 -27.36
CA ILE A 283 3.07 -12.86 -28.12
C ILE A 283 2.69 -11.82 -29.17
N ASP A 284 1.52 -11.92 -29.78
CA ASP A 284 1.05 -10.95 -30.78
C ASP A 284 0.82 -9.57 -30.17
N ASP A 285 0.22 -9.51 -28.97
CA ASP A 285 0.02 -8.26 -28.24
C ASP A 285 1.38 -7.61 -27.93
N ILE A 286 2.34 -8.41 -27.42
CA ILE A 286 3.71 -7.96 -27.14
C ILE A 286 4.39 -7.46 -28.42
N ARG A 287 4.23 -8.15 -29.56
CA ARG A 287 4.83 -7.76 -30.84
C ARG A 287 4.26 -6.45 -31.37
N ALA A 288 2.95 -6.24 -31.27
CA ALA A 288 2.30 -4.99 -31.66
C ALA A 288 2.81 -3.82 -30.80
N ASP A 289 2.93 -4.02 -29.50
CA ASP A 289 3.49 -3.02 -28.60
C ASP A 289 4.96 -2.71 -28.88
N MET A 290 5.76 -3.74 -29.12
CA MET A 290 7.15 -3.60 -29.56
C MET A 290 7.27 -2.97 -30.94
N TYR A 291 6.26 -3.05 -31.81
CA TYR A 291 6.24 -2.34 -33.08
C TYR A 291 6.06 -0.85 -32.83
N GLU A 292 5.01 -0.45 -32.10
CA GLU A 292 4.70 0.96 -31.86
C GLU A 292 5.80 1.68 -31.06
N ASN A 293 6.30 1.07 -29.98
CA ASN A 293 7.34 1.67 -29.13
C ASN A 293 8.65 1.96 -29.89
N HIS A 294 8.91 1.22 -30.96
CA HIS A 294 10.16 1.25 -31.69
C HIS A 294 10.00 1.88 -33.09
N LYS A 295 8.79 2.27 -33.47
CA LYS A 295 8.45 2.75 -34.81
C LYS A 295 9.36 3.88 -35.28
N ALA A 296 9.72 4.80 -34.36
CA ALA A 296 10.61 5.92 -34.62
C ALA A 296 12.06 5.52 -34.97
N PHE A 297 12.48 4.31 -34.61
CA PHE A 297 13.82 3.79 -34.87
C PHE A 297 13.83 2.80 -36.04
N MET A 298 12.69 2.55 -36.67
CA MET A 298 12.59 1.65 -37.82
C MET A 298 12.68 2.39 -39.13
N ARG A 299 13.38 1.79 -40.09
CA ARG A 299 13.38 2.21 -41.50
C ARG A 299 12.11 1.69 -42.17
N LEU A 300 11.00 2.39 -41.96
CA LEU A 300 9.67 2.03 -42.48
C LEU A 300 9.47 2.57 -43.90
N THR A 301 10.36 2.19 -44.81
CA THR A 301 10.26 2.54 -46.23
C THR A 301 9.18 1.68 -46.90
N THR A 302 8.28 2.33 -47.63
CA THR A 302 7.18 1.68 -48.35
C THR A 302 7.71 0.90 -49.57
N ASP A 303 6.92 -0.07 -50.05
CA ASP A 303 7.29 -0.84 -51.25
C ASP A 303 7.49 0.06 -52.48
N GLN A 304 6.71 1.15 -52.60
CA GLN A 304 6.83 2.13 -53.69
C GLN A 304 8.14 2.91 -53.61
N GLU A 305 8.53 3.35 -52.41
CA GLU A 305 9.81 4.03 -52.19
C GLU A 305 11.00 3.13 -52.53
N TYR A 306 10.96 1.84 -52.17
CA TYR A 306 12.00 0.88 -52.57
C TYR A 306 12.10 0.70 -54.09
N LEU A 307 10.98 0.74 -54.81
CA LEU A 307 10.97 0.65 -56.27
C LEU A 307 11.62 1.87 -56.92
N ALA A 308 11.51 3.04 -56.29
CA ALA A 308 12.11 4.29 -56.74
C ALA A 308 13.62 4.40 -56.46
N LEU A 309 14.19 3.55 -55.59
CA LEU A 309 15.63 3.57 -55.30
C LEU A 309 16.46 3.16 -56.52
N SER A 310 17.52 3.93 -56.78
CA SER A 310 18.52 3.60 -57.79
C SER A 310 19.41 2.44 -57.33
N ARG A 311 20.09 1.79 -58.28
CA ARG A 311 21.04 0.72 -57.98
C ARG A 311 22.15 1.19 -57.03
N GLU A 312 22.68 2.39 -57.26
CA GLU A 312 23.76 2.97 -56.46
C GLU A 312 23.32 3.16 -55.00
N THR A 313 22.13 3.73 -54.78
CA THR A 313 21.60 3.93 -53.42
C THR A 313 21.37 2.61 -52.69
N ILE A 314 20.95 1.56 -53.40
CA ILE A 314 20.79 0.22 -52.82
C ILE A 314 22.16 -0.37 -52.43
N ILE A 315 23.18 -0.23 -53.28
CA ILE A 315 24.54 -0.71 -53.01
C ILE A 315 25.14 0.03 -51.82
N ASP A 316 25.04 1.36 -51.77
CA ASP A 316 25.51 2.16 -50.64
C ASP A 316 24.79 1.79 -49.35
N GLY A 317 23.48 1.54 -49.45
CA GLY A 317 22.67 1.03 -48.34
C GLY A 317 23.17 -0.31 -47.80
N LEU A 318 23.45 -1.29 -48.69
CA LEU A 318 23.99 -2.60 -48.33
C LEU A 318 25.41 -2.51 -47.75
N LYS A 319 26.27 -1.64 -48.28
CA LYS A 319 27.62 -1.40 -47.76
C LYS A 319 27.58 -0.77 -46.37
N ARG A 320 26.67 0.18 -46.13
CA ARG A 320 26.50 0.81 -44.81
C ARG A 320 26.12 -0.18 -43.72
N ILE A 321 25.33 -1.20 -44.05
CA ILE A 321 24.94 -2.25 -43.10
C ILE A 321 25.91 -3.44 -43.08
N ASP A 322 27.03 -3.36 -43.81
CA ASP A 322 28.05 -4.41 -43.94
C ASP A 322 27.52 -5.75 -44.49
N GLU A 323 26.50 -5.69 -45.35
CA GLU A 323 25.86 -6.86 -45.99
C GLU A 323 26.05 -6.87 -47.51
N PHE A 324 26.95 -6.03 -48.04
CA PHE A 324 27.33 -6.06 -49.44
C PHE A 324 28.41 -7.12 -49.67
N ASN A 325 28.12 -8.11 -50.51
CA ASN A 325 29.06 -9.17 -50.91
C ASN A 325 29.58 -8.90 -52.34
N ASP A 326 30.79 -9.31 -52.65
CA ASP A 326 31.41 -9.18 -54.00
C ASP A 326 30.54 -9.84 -55.08
N ASP A 327 29.84 -10.92 -54.74
CA ASP A 327 28.88 -11.61 -55.60
C ASP A 327 27.70 -10.73 -56.06
N TYR A 328 27.47 -9.58 -55.42
CA TYR A 328 26.37 -8.66 -55.70
C TYR A 328 26.67 -7.66 -56.82
N GLU A 329 27.94 -7.51 -57.20
CA GLU A 329 28.36 -6.56 -58.23
C GLU A 329 27.69 -6.84 -59.58
N ASN A 330 27.50 -8.13 -59.90
CA ASN A 330 26.89 -8.62 -61.14
C ASN A 330 25.41 -9.03 -61.00
N ARG A 331 24.78 -8.85 -59.83
CA ARG A 331 23.37 -9.24 -59.61
C ARG A 331 22.40 -8.21 -60.19
N SER A 332 21.20 -8.67 -60.53
CA SER A 332 20.13 -7.79 -61.00
C SER A 332 19.70 -6.79 -59.92
N VAL A 333 19.23 -5.61 -60.34
CA VAL A 333 18.73 -4.57 -59.41
C VAL A 333 17.56 -5.09 -58.56
N LEU A 334 16.71 -5.96 -59.14
CA LEU A 334 15.61 -6.60 -58.42
C LEU A 334 16.13 -7.44 -57.24
N HIS A 335 17.16 -8.25 -57.46
CA HIS A 335 17.77 -9.05 -56.41
C HIS A 335 18.37 -8.18 -55.30
N LEU A 336 19.14 -7.15 -55.67
CA LEU A 336 19.73 -6.22 -54.69
C LEU A 336 18.65 -5.51 -53.87
N ARG A 337 17.55 -5.09 -54.52
CA ARG A 337 16.42 -4.45 -53.87
C ARG A 337 15.73 -5.38 -52.87
N GLU A 338 15.46 -6.63 -53.26
CA GLU A 338 14.83 -7.61 -52.38
C GLU A 338 15.72 -7.93 -51.16
N THR A 339 17.03 -8.07 -51.38
CA THR A 339 18.00 -8.29 -50.31
C THR A 339 18.07 -7.10 -49.36
N PHE A 340 18.21 -5.88 -49.88
CA PHE A 340 18.24 -4.66 -49.06
C PHE A 340 16.94 -4.46 -48.28
N LYS A 341 15.79 -4.63 -48.94
CA LYS A 341 14.46 -4.58 -48.33
C LYS A 341 14.30 -5.63 -47.22
N LYS A 342 14.87 -6.83 -47.39
CA LYS A 342 14.84 -7.88 -46.37
C LYS A 342 15.63 -7.45 -45.13
N PHE A 343 16.84 -6.93 -45.28
CA PHE A 343 17.65 -6.49 -44.15
C PHE A 343 17.01 -5.32 -43.40
N GLU A 344 16.57 -4.27 -44.09
CA GLU A 344 15.91 -3.12 -43.45
C GLU A 344 14.59 -3.48 -42.75
N ARG A 345 13.90 -4.54 -43.20
CA ARG A 345 12.66 -5.04 -42.57
C ARG A 345 12.89 -6.10 -41.49
N THR A 346 14.09 -6.66 -41.39
CA THR A 346 14.40 -7.69 -40.41
C THR A 346 14.87 -7.03 -39.11
N ARG A 347 14.31 -7.46 -37.98
CA ARG A 347 14.71 -6.96 -36.66
C ARG A 347 15.68 -7.93 -36.01
N HIS A 348 16.84 -7.41 -35.60
CA HIS A 348 17.75 -8.16 -34.75
C HIS A 348 17.32 -8.02 -33.29
N LEU A 349 16.94 -9.15 -32.69
CA LEU A 349 16.59 -9.22 -31.28
C LEU A 349 17.79 -9.78 -30.51
N MET A 350 18.26 -9.02 -29.52
CA MET A 350 19.20 -9.51 -28.54
C MET A 350 18.43 -10.12 -27.37
N PHE A 351 18.72 -11.38 -27.10
CA PHE A 351 18.15 -12.11 -25.98
C PHE A 351 19.17 -12.16 -24.85
N TRP A 352 18.75 -11.77 -23.66
CA TRP A 352 19.48 -12.00 -22.44
C TRP A 352 18.58 -12.74 -21.46
N HIS A 353 19.07 -13.81 -20.85
CA HIS A 353 18.37 -14.50 -19.78
C HIS A 353 19.30 -14.65 -18.58
N ASP A 354 18.76 -14.49 -17.39
CA ASP A 354 19.56 -14.58 -16.17
C ASP A 354 19.83 -16.03 -15.73
N GLY A 355 19.16 -17.02 -16.35
CA GLY A 355 19.23 -18.43 -15.97
C GLY A 355 18.78 -18.69 -14.53
N SER A 356 18.18 -17.70 -13.86
CA SER A 356 17.84 -17.77 -12.45
C SER A 356 16.61 -18.65 -12.24
N SER A 357 16.70 -19.61 -11.33
CA SER A 357 15.50 -20.23 -10.75
C SER A 357 15.08 -19.47 -9.49
N LEU A 358 14.03 -18.66 -9.59
CA LEU A 358 13.45 -18.01 -8.41
C LEU A 358 12.64 -19.02 -7.59
N SER A 359 13.23 -19.52 -6.49
CA SER A 359 12.55 -20.26 -5.42
C SER A 359 11.81 -21.55 -5.86
N ASN A 360 12.53 -22.54 -6.39
CA ASN A 360 12.02 -23.89 -6.72
C ASN A 360 10.82 -23.94 -7.71
N HIS A 361 10.43 -22.81 -8.30
CA HIS A 361 9.52 -22.74 -9.42
C HIS A 361 10.30 -22.20 -10.61
N GLY A 362 10.36 -22.98 -11.70
CA GLY A 362 11.12 -22.66 -12.91
C GLY A 362 10.53 -21.45 -13.64
N HIS A 363 10.88 -20.24 -13.20
CA HIS A 363 10.60 -19.00 -13.89
C HIS A 363 11.90 -18.51 -14.52
N ILE A 364 11.96 -18.43 -15.85
CA ILE A 364 13.08 -17.85 -16.59
C ILE A 364 12.73 -16.38 -16.84
N LEU A 365 13.57 -15.47 -16.37
CA LEU A 365 13.48 -14.07 -16.77
C LEU A 365 14.24 -13.92 -18.09
N MET A 366 13.51 -13.59 -19.15
CA MET A 366 14.08 -13.24 -20.45
C MET A 366 13.91 -11.75 -20.70
N LEU A 367 15.02 -11.06 -20.93
CA LEU A 367 15.06 -9.72 -21.46
C LEU A 367 15.27 -9.81 -22.97
N ILE A 368 14.43 -9.11 -23.72
CA ILE A 368 14.54 -8.99 -25.18
C ILE A 368 14.79 -7.52 -25.47
N SER A 369 15.93 -7.22 -26.09
CA SER A 369 16.26 -5.89 -26.59
C SER A 369 16.25 -5.91 -28.11
N VAL A 370 15.83 -4.81 -28.74
CA VAL A 370 16.02 -4.59 -30.17
C VAL A 370 17.38 -3.93 -30.35
N MET A 371 18.22 -4.46 -31.24
CA MET A 371 19.44 -3.78 -31.67
C MET A 371 19.15 -2.98 -32.93
N TYR A 372 19.67 -1.76 -32.98
CA TYR A 372 19.64 -0.91 -34.16
C TYR A 372 21.07 -0.75 -34.68
N ASP A 373 21.21 -0.78 -36.00
CA ASP A 373 22.41 -0.27 -36.64
C ASP A 373 22.44 1.26 -36.50
N LYS A 374 23.64 1.83 -36.38
CA LYS A 374 23.81 3.27 -36.14
C LYS A 374 23.59 4.08 -37.42
#